data_AF-A0A933UVP9-F1
#
_entry.id   AF-A0A933UVP9-F1
#
_cell.length_a   1.000
_cell.length_b   1.000
_cell.length_c   1.000
_cell.angle_alpha   90.00
_cell.angle_beta   90.00
_cell.angle_gamma   90.00
#
_symmetry.space_group_name_H-M   'P 1'
#
loop_
_entity.id
_entity.type
_entity.pdbx_description
1 polymer ?
#
loop_
_entity_poly.entity_id
_entity_poly.type
_entity_poly.pdbx_seq_one_letter_code
_entity_poly.pdbx_strand_id
1 'polypeptide(L)'
;MDIGDELQDEFQIEEGSEGVKNGILALARDIRKELAKMDITEEEFEKMVGDVDGLSQKETGNPVVDSLDMEQVVLAKCEPPQWMTPENIISDASESVANVYNNPLSDRILEDSKDFLAGKIRTLDLHYNIKNTDREVGVGLSGLIYEQMERLGALGNDQVITINTVGEGGHNYGAWSGNGMVIRHEGSLNDSVGQGMSGNAKIILRVHRDLREREGQVLVGNQACMWATGGTFYCPGKAGARLGVRNSGAVIVSEGATDYPFEYMTDGEGYMLDDWISDIGSRMTGGKIFAYDPTRERRQRISKDYVAIDEMQDMDFDDLKERLEDYFKETQSQKAGRILENCDTEKLNFVKIVPLK
;
A
#
# COMPACT_ATOMS: atom_id res chain seq x y z
N MET A 1 -9.73 -16.17 -31.56
CA MET A 1 -8.77 -15.21 -32.13
C MET A 1 -9.30 -13.87 -31.70
N ASP A 2 -8.63 -13.28 -30.73
CA ASP A 2 -9.13 -12.15 -29.93
C ASP A 2 -8.88 -10.85 -30.70
N ILE A 3 -9.88 -9.97 -30.77
CA ILE A 3 -9.82 -8.72 -31.55
C ILE A 3 -8.67 -7.80 -31.07
N GLY A 4 -8.22 -8.00 -29.82
CA GLY A 4 -7.08 -7.28 -29.24
C GLY A 4 -5.72 -7.63 -29.85
N ASP A 5 -5.53 -8.86 -30.33
CA ASP A 5 -4.24 -9.30 -30.90
C ASP A 5 -4.03 -8.71 -32.31
N GLU A 6 -5.10 -8.62 -33.11
CA GLU A 6 -5.04 -8.03 -34.47
C GLU A 6 -4.74 -6.52 -34.46
N LEU A 7 -5.13 -5.81 -33.40
CA LEU A 7 -4.88 -4.36 -33.24
C LEU A 7 -3.48 -4.05 -32.70
N GLN A 8 -2.83 -4.98 -31.99
CA GLN A 8 -1.45 -4.81 -31.55
C GLN A 8 -0.44 -4.93 -32.71
N ASP A 9 -0.73 -5.77 -33.70
CA ASP A 9 0.11 -5.94 -34.89
C ASP A 9 0.09 -4.71 -35.83
N GLU A 10 -0.92 -3.84 -35.73
CA GLU A 10 -0.95 -2.54 -36.43
C GLU A 10 -0.06 -1.46 -35.78
N PHE A 11 0.36 -1.66 -34.52
CA PHE A 11 1.19 -0.69 -33.80
C PHE A 11 2.68 -1.00 -33.99
N GLN A 12 3.30 -0.40 -35.01
CA GLN A 12 4.75 -0.51 -35.21
C GLN A 12 5.51 0.28 -34.14
N ILE A 13 6.08 -0.41 -33.15
CA ILE A 13 6.78 0.18 -31.99
C ILE A 13 7.94 1.12 -32.43
N GLU A 14 8.63 0.81 -33.53
CA GLU A 14 9.68 1.67 -34.09
C GLU A 14 9.12 2.98 -34.68
N GLU A 15 7.94 2.95 -35.32
CA GLU A 15 7.24 4.15 -35.81
C GLU A 15 6.64 4.96 -34.65
N GLY A 16 6.16 4.29 -33.60
CA GLY A 16 5.63 4.95 -32.40
C GLY A 16 6.70 5.70 -31.60
N SER A 17 7.85 5.07 -31.35
CA SER A 17 8.96 5.69 -30.59
C SER A 17 9.63 6.84 -31.35
N GLU A 18 9.93 6.67 -32.64
CA GLU A 18 10.48 7.75 -33.47
C GLU A 18 9.44 8.84 -33.73
N GLY A 19 8.15 8.48 -33.82
CA GLY A 19 7.02 9.42 -33.88
C GLY A 19 6.92 10.31 -32.65
N VAL A 20 7.01 9.74 -31.44
CA VAL A 20 7.04 10.50 -30.18
C VAL A 20 8.24 11.43 -30.13
N LYS A 21 9.44 10.93 -30.45
CA LYS A 21 10.66 11.74 -30.50
C LYS A 21 10.53 12.90 -31.49
N ASN A 22 10.04 12.64 -32.70
CA ASN A 22 9.84 13.67 -33.72
C ASN A 22 8.78 14.70 -33.29
N GLY A 23 7.72 14.27 -32.63
CA GLY A 23 6.71 15.16 -32.04
C GLY A 23 7.30 16.10 -30.99
N ILE A 24 8.07 15.58 -30.03
CA ILE A 24 8.74 16.39 -29.00
C ILE A 24 9.74 17.36 -29.63
N LEU A 25 10.54 16.89 -30.60
CA LEU A 25 11.51 17.74 -31.31
C LEU A 25 10.84 18.82 -32.15
N ALA A 26 9.68 18.53 -32.76
CA ALA A 26 8.90 19.53 -33.49
C ALA A 26 8.36 20.61 -32.53
N LEU A 27 7.77 20.20 -31.41
CA LEU A 27 7.30 21.13 -30.38
C LEU A 27 8.43 22.02 -29.86
N ALA A 28 9.59 21.44 -29.52
CA ALA A 28 10.75 22.21 -29.04
C ALA A 28 11.27 23.18 -30.10
N ARG A 29 11.29 22.78 -31.39
CA ARG A 29 11.65 23.69 -32.48
C ARG A 29 10.65 24.84 -32.62
N ASP A 30 9.35 24.57 -32.49
CA ASP A 30 8.32 25.60 -32.63
C ASP A 30 8.35 26.58 -31.45
N ILE A 31 8.57 26.09 -30.21
CA ILE A 31 8.82 26.96 -29.05
C ILE A 31 10.00 27.90 -29.34
N ARG A 32 11.16 27.36 -29.76
CA ARG A 32 12.33 28.21 -30.10
C ARG A 32 12.05 29.20 -31.23
N LYS A 33 11.24 28.83 -32.23
CA LYS A 33 10.83 29.76 -33.29
C LYS A 33 9.98 30.89 -32.72
N GLU A 34 9.03 30.62 -31.82
CA GLU A 34 8.21 31.67 -31.20
C GLU A 34 9.04 32.56 -30.28
N LEU A 35 9.94 31.99 -29.47
CA LEU A 35 10.86 32.76 -28.63
C LEU A 35 11.76 33.70 -29.47
N ALA A 36 12.30 33.19 -30.57
CA ALA A 36 13.12 33.98 -31.48
C ALA A 36 12.34 35.14 -32.15
N LYS A 37 11.03 34.99 -32.39
CA LYS A 37 10.19 36.10 -32.90
C LYS A 37 10.00 37.21 -31.87
N MET A 38 10.15 36.90 -30.59
CA MET A 38 9.99 37.83 -29.47
C MET A 38 11.34 38.35 -28.95
N ASP A 39 12.46 37.99 -29.60
CA ASP A 39 13.83 38.26 -29.15
C ASP A 39 14.12 37.74 -27.73
N ILE A 40 13.45 36.65 -27.32
CA ILE A 40 13.63 36.00 -26.03
C ILE A 40 14.65 34.85 -26.17
N THR A 41 15.68 34.85 -25.34
CA THR A 41 16.65 33.77 -25.25
C THR A 41 16.13 32.58 -24.41
N GLU A 42 16.74 31.40 -24.56
CA GLU A 42 16.36 30.24 -23.73
C GLU A 42 16.56 30.50 -22.23
N GLU A 43 17.61 31.23 -21.85
CA GLU A 43 17.88 31.61 -20.45
C GLU A 43 16.82 32.59 -19.89
N GLU A 44 16.31 33.50 -20.74
CA GLU A 44 15.21 34.38 -20.35
C GLU A 44 13.90 33.62 -20.26
N PHE A 45 13.63 32.68 -21.17
CA PHE A 45 12.43 31.85 -21.14
C PHE A 45 12.32 31.04 -19.85
N GLU A 46 13.42 30.45 -19.36
CA GLU A 46 13.42 29.75 -18.06
C GLU A 46 13.06 30.68 -16.89
N LYS A 47 13.50 31.94 -16.94
CA LYS A 47 13.17 32.95 -15.92
C LYS A 47 11.73 33.47 -16.02
N MET A 48 11.08 33.27 -17.16
CA MET A 48 9.67 33.63 -17.38
C MET A 48 8.69 32.55 -16.88
N VAL A 49 9.16 31.39 -16.41
CA VAL A 49 8.28 30.35 -15.87
C VAL A 49 7.55 30.87 -14.62
N GLY A 50 6.23 31.01 -14.72
CA GLY A 50 5.38 31.60 -13.68
C GLY A 50 5.26 33.12 -13.72
N ASP A 51 5.98 33.79 -14.64
CA ASP A 51 5.80 35.23 -14.90
C ASP A 51 4.65 35.45 -15.89
N VAL A 52 3.70 36.28 -15.48
CA VAL A 52 2.48 36.61 -16.23
C VAL A 52 2.54 38.01 -16.83
N ASP A 53 3.60 38.78 -16.59
CA ASP A 53 3.75 40.16 -17.09
C ASP A 53 3.79 40.23 -18.63
N GLY A 54 4.19 39.14 -19.29
CA GLY A 54 4.17 39.00 -20.74
C GLY A 54 2.81 38.63 -21.34
N LEU A 55 1.77 38.43 -20.52
CA LEU A 55 0.46 37.95 -20.95
C LEU A 55 -0.62 39.03 -20.80
N SER A 56 -1.57 39.04 -21.72
CA SER A 56 -2.78 39.87 -21.64
C SER A 56 -3.97 39.14 -22.24
N GLN A 57 -5.18 39.45 -21.76
CA GLN A 57 -6.39 38.91 -22.35
C GLN A 57 -6.61 39.50 -23.75
N LYS A 58 -6.71 38.63 -24.75
CA LYS A 58 -6.99 39.03 -26.12
C LYS A 58 -8.48 39.34 -26.28
N GLU A 59 -8.81 40.53 -26.78
CA GLU A 59 -10.17 40.87 -27.19
C GLU A 59 -10.56 40.12 -28.49
N THR A 60 -11.68 39.40 -28.46
CA THR A 60 -12.14 38.56 -29.57
C THR A 60 -13.34 39.14 -30.31
N GLY A 61 -14.05 40.10 -29.72
CA GLY A 61 -15.30 40.65 -30.23
C GLY A 61 -16.53 39.80 -29.92
N ASN A 62 -16.35 38.70 -29.18
CA ASN A 62 -17.44 37.87 -28.69
C ASN A 62 -17.76 38.25 -27.24
N PRO A 63 -18.94 38.81 -26.95
CA PRO A 63 -19.26 39.35 -25.64
C PRO A 63 -19.29 38.28 -24.53
N VAL A 64 -19.43 37.00 -24.86
CA VAL A 64 -19.37 35.90 -23.88
C VAL A 64 -17.91 35.59 -23.54
N VAL A 65 -17.05 35.48 -24.55
CA VAL A 65 -15.62 35.16 -24.34
C VAL A 65 -14.90 36.33 -23.68
N ASP A 66 -15.20 37.55 -24.12
CA ASP A 66 -14.60 38.77 -23.60
C ASP A 66 -15.10 39.12 -22.19
N SER A 67 -16.17 38.47 -21.70
CA SER A 67 -16.67 38.63 -20.33
C SER A 67 -15.94 37.77 -19.28
N LEU A 68 -15.07 36.86 -19.70
CA LEU A 68 -14.26 36.06 -18.79
C LEU A 68 -13.22 36.96 -18.11
N ASP A 69 -13.14 36.88 -16.78
CA ASP A 69 -12.12 37.57 -15.99
C ASP A 69 -10.85 36.72 -15.91
N MET A 70 -9.92 36.96 -16.84
CA MET A 70 -8.63 36.25 -16.87
C MET A 70 -7.63 36.78 -15.83
N GLU A 71 -7.91 37.94 -15.21
CA GLU A 71 -7.05 38.49 -14.15
C GLU A 71 -7.01 37.56 -12.95
N GLN A 72 -8.14 36.99 -12.55
CA GLN A 72 -8.19 36.12 -11.38
C GLN A 72 -7.71 34.68 -11.64
N VAL A 73 -7.68 34.26 -12.90
CA VAL A 73 -7.44 32.85 -13.27
C VAL A 73 -6.00 32.61 -13.73
N VAL A 74 -5.45 33.51 -14.56
CA VAL A 74 -4.15 33.29 -15.23
C VAL A 74 -3.20 34.46 -15.06
N LEU A 75 -3.70 35.70 -14.94
CA LEU A 75 -2.85 36.89 -14.88
C LEU A 75 -2.61 37.40 -13.44
N ALA A 76 -3.16 36.72 -12.43
CA ALA A 76 -2.91 37.04 -11.04
C ALA A 76 -1.48 36.64 -10.68
N LYS A 77 -0.65 37.63 -10.34
CA LYS A 77 0.65 37.36 -9.73
C LYS A 77 0.43 36.68 -8.38
N CYS A 78 0.88 35.44 -8.26
CA CYS A 78 1.04 34.79 -6.98
C CYS A 78 2.48 35.00 -6.52
N GLU A 79 2.70 35.58 -5.33
CA GLU A 79 4.03 35.45 -4.74
C GLU A 79 4.24 33.96 -4.42
N PRO A 80 5.27 33.31 -5.00
CA PRO A 80 5.52 31.93 -4.68
C PRO A 80 5.70 31.80 -3.16
N PRO A 81 5.15 30.75 -2.53
CA PRO A 81 5.44 30.48 -1.13
C PRO A 81 6.95 30.50 -0.90
N GLN A 82 7.42 30.91 0.29
CA GLN A 82 8.86 31.02 0.58
C GLN A 82 9.68 29.74 0.29
N TRP A 83 9.03 28.58 0.23
CA TRP A 83 9.64 27.28 -0.09
C TRP A 83 9.75 26.99 -1.61
N MET A 84 9.17 27.82 -2.47
CA MET A 84 9.09 27.64 -3.93
C MET A 84 9.87 28.74 -4.66
N THR A 85 11.13 28.96 -4.28
CA THR A 85 12.03 29.90 -4.99
C THR A 85 12.49 29.30 -6.32
N PRO A 86 12.88 30.13 -7.33
CA PRO A 86 13.49 29.63 -8.56
C PRO A 86 14.68 28.72 -8.31
N GLU A 87 15.49 29.00 -7.28
CA GLU A 87 16.58 28.12 -6.86
C GLU A 87 16.09 26.76 -6.34
N ASN A 88 14.95 26.69 -5.63
CA ASN A 88 14.37 25.42 -5.17
C ASN A 88 13.66 24.63 -6.28
N ILE A 89 13.22 25.31 -7.35
CA ILE A 89 12.61 24.69 -8.54
C ILE A 89 13.70 24.14 -9.47
N ILE A 90 14.85 24.81 -9.56
CA ILE A 90 15.97 24.47 -10.45
C ILE A 90 17.00 23.58 -9.75
N SER A 91 17.15 23.66 -8.43
CA SER A 91 18.00 22.72 -7.69
C SER A 91 17.33 21.35 -7.73
N ASP A 92 17.98 20.44 -8.45
CA ASP A 92 17.82 18.99 -8.43
C ASP A 92 16.70 18.54 -7.48
N ALA A 93 15.53 18.20 -8.04
CA ALA A 93 14.40 17.65 -7.26
C ALA A 93 14.82 16.42 -6.42
N SER A 94 16.01 15.84 -6.69
CA SER A 94 16.64 14.82 -5.88
C SER A 94 17.20 15.33 -4.54
N GLU A 95 17.84 16.51 -4.49
CA GLU A 95 18.41 17.07 -3.25
C GLU A 95 17.36 17.77 -2.37
N SER A 96 16.36 18.42 -2.96
CA SER A 96 15.31 19.13 -2.22
C SER A 96 14.30 18.20 -1.55
N VAL A 97 14.12 16.97 -2.07
CA VAL A 97 13.24 15.94 -1.47
C VAL A 97 13.95 15.15 -0.36
N ALA A 98 15.27 15.01 -0.42
CA ALA A 98 16.05 14.29 0.60
C ALA A 98 15.95 14.90 2.01
N ASN A 99 15.69 16.22 2.11
CA ASN A 99 15.66 16.94 3.39
C ASN A 99 14.28 17.07 4.05
N VAL A 100 13.21 16.51 3.46
CA VAL A 100 11.84 16.77 3.96
C VAL A 100 11.44 15.87 5.14
N TYR A 101 12.10 14.73 5.36
CA TYR A 101 11.74 13.80 6.44
C TYR A 101 12.96 13.28 7.20
N ASN A 102 13.18 13.80 8.41
CA ASN A 102 14.07 13.17 9.38
C ASN A 102 13.36 11.95 9.99
N ASN A 103 13.83 10.73 9.67
CA ASN A 103 13.33 9.47 10.25
C ASN A 103 14.47 8.69 10.95
N PRO A 104 14.84 9.07 12.19
CA PRO A 104 16.01 8.52 12.88
C PRO A 104 15.96 7.00 13.12
N LEU A 105 14.75 6.44 13.24
CA LEU A 105 14.61 4.99 13.40
C LEU A 105 14.87 4.27 12.08
N SER A 106 14.38 4.80 10.96
CA SER A 106 14.66 4.24 9.64
C SER A 106 16.17 4.24 9.37
N ASP A 107 16.85 5.37 9.61
CA ASP A 107 18.30 5.49 9.44
C ASP A 107 19.06 4.45 10.28
N ARG A 108 18.62 4.23 11.52
CA ARG A 108 19.20 3.22 12.40
C ARG A 108 18.98 1.81 11.88
N ILE A 109 17.77 1.47 11.44
CA ILE A 109 17.47 0.16 10.85
C ILE A 109 18.37 -0.10 9.63
N LEU A 110 18.56 0.91 8.78
CA LEU A 110 19.43 0.80 7.61
C LEU A 110 20.89 0.60 7.99
N GLU A 111 21.39 1.36 8.97
CA GLU A 111 22.74 1.21 9.51
C GLU A 111 22.97 -0.21 10.05
N ASP A 112 22.06 -0.70 10.89
CA ASP A 112 22.14 -2.03 11.49
C ASP A 112 22.02 -3.15 10.45
N SER A 113 21.43 -2.87 9.28
CA SER A 113 21.21 -3.84 8.20
C SER A 113 22.34 -3.90 7.16
N LYS A 114 23.39 -3.10 7.28
CA LYS A 114 24.45 -2.98 6.25
C LYS A 114 25.11 -4.30 5.88
N ASP A 115 25.41 -5.15 6.85
CA ASP A 115 26.07 -6.43 6.58
C ASP A 115 25.13 -7.43 5.89
N PHE A 116 23.82 -7.36 6.15
CA PHE A 116 22.80 -8.14 5.45
C PHE A 116 22.66 -7.67 3.99
N LEU A 117 22.53 -6.36 3.78
CA LEU A 117 22.42 -5.76 2.44
C LEU A 117 23.69 -5.98 1.60
N ALA A 118 24.86 -6.01 2.25
CA ALA A 118 26.12 -6.37 1.61
C ALA A 118 26.26 -7.88 1.30
N GLY A 119 25.31 -8.71 1.75
CA GLY A 119 25.32 -10.16 1.57
C GLY A 119 26.38 -10.89 2.41
N LYS A 120 26.93 -10.24 3.45
CA LYS A 120 27.92 -10.86 4.35
C LYS A 120 27.27 -11.80 5.35
N ILE A 121 26.03 -11.51 5.73
CA ILE A 121 25.18 -12.38 6.56
C ILE A 121 23.89 -12.67 5.80
N ARG A 122 23.32 -13.85 6.06
CA ARG A 122 22.05 -14.27 5.44
C ARG A 122 20.85 -14.04 6.34
N THR A 123 21.05 -13.99 7.64
CA THR A 123 19.97 -13.76 8.61
C THR A 123 20.35 -12.64 9.56
N LEU A 124 19.37 -11.84 9.95
CA LEU A 124 19.55 -10.73 10.88
C LEU A 124 18.29 -10.50 11.71
N ASP A 125 18.43 -10.42 13.04
CA ASP A 125 17.34 -10.11 13.96
C ASP A 125 17.61 -8.76 14.63
N LEU A 126 16.72 -7.79 14.40
CA LEU A 126 16.78 -6.43 14.93
C LEU A 126 15.71 -6.22 15.99
N HIS A 127 15.98 -5.35 16.98
CA HIS A 127 15.08 -5.10 18.11
C HIS A 127 15.00 -3.62 18.47
N TYR A 128 13.78 -3.05 18.49
CA TYR A 128 13.56 -1.64 18.80
C TYR A 128 12.34 -1.40 19.69
N ASN A 129 12.43 -0.40 20.56
CA ASN A 129 11.25 0.18 21.20
C ASN A 129 10.79 1.36 20.33
N ILE A 130 9.49 1.43 20.06
CA ILE A 130 8.91 2.43 19.16
C ILE A 130 7.77 3.19 19.83
N LYS A 131 7.49 4.38 19.31
CA LYS A 131 6.36 5.24 19.68
C LYS A 131 5.64 5.72 18.42
N ASN A 132 4.42 6.24 18.57
CA ASN A 132 3.55 6.55 17.43
C ASN A 132 4.14 7.57 16.41
N THR A 133 5.17 8.32 16.79
CA THR A 133 5.90 9.22 15.88
C THR A 133 6.86 8.47 14.95
N ASP A 134 7.21 7.23 15.27
CA ASP A 134 8.05 6.36 14.45
C ASP A 134 7.17 5.74 13.36
N ARG A 135 7.16 6.39 12.19
CA ARG A 135 6.39 5.99 11.00
C ARG A 135 7.26 5.21 10.04
N GLU A 136 6.63 4.47 9.13
CA GLU A 136 7.31 3.83 7.98
C GLU A 136 8.44 2.87 8.40
N VAL A 137 8.27 2.21 9.56
CA VAL A 137 9.22 1.21 10.06
C VAL A 137 9.37 0.09 9.03
N GLY A 138 10.61 -0.12 8.57
CA GLY A 138 10.94 -1.14 7.57
C GLY A 138 10.80 -0.72 6.10
N VAL A 139 10.19 0.44 5.80
CA VAL A 139 9.91 0.86 4.41
C VAL A 139 11.21 1.08 3.62
N GLY A 140 12.11 1.92 4.12
CA GLY A 140 13.38 2.19 3.44
C GLY A 140 14.24 0.93 3.26
N LEU A 141 14.23 0.04 4.26
CA LEU A 141 14.91 -1.25 4.19
C LEU A 141 14.32 -2.14 3.10
N SER A 142 12.99 -2.18 2.96
CA SER A 142 12.33 -2.95 1.90
C SER A 142 12.77 -2.49 0.51
N GLY A 143 12.89 -1.18 0.29
CA GLY A 143 13.41 -0.61 -0.95
C GLY A 143 14.82 -1.11 -1.29
N LEU A 144 15.74 -1.08 -0.32
CA LEU A 144 17.10 -1.57 -0.53
C LEU A 144 17.18 -3.09 -0.74
N ILE A 145 16.31 -3.87 -0.07
CA ILE A 145 16.20 -5.32 -0.31
C ILE A 145 15.68 -5.58 -1.72
N TYR A 146 14.72 -4.79 -2.20
CA TYR A 146 14.21 -4.88 -3.55
C TYR A 146 15.29 -4.57 -4.59
N GLU A 147 16.07 -3.49 -4.41
CA GLU A 147 17.22 -3.19 -5.28
C GLU A 147 18.25 -4.32 -5.30
N GLN A 148 18.52 -4.92 -4.14
CA GLN A 148 19.39 -6.09 -4.04
C GLN A 148 18.80 -7.28 -4.82
N MET A 149 17.50 -7.52 -4.70
CA MET A 149 16.79 -8.58 -5.40
C MET A 149 16.82 -8.38 -6.92
N GLU A 150 16.59 -7.16 -7.42
CA GLU A 150 16.68 -6.86 -8.86
C GLU A 150 18.10 -7.13 -9.40
N ARG A 151 19.13 -6.73 -8.65
CA ARG A 151 20.53 -7.00 -9.04
C ARG A 151 20.87 -8.50 -9.06
N LEU A 152 20.30 -9.28 -8.14
CA LEU A 152 20.55 -10.72 -8.01
C LEU A 152 19.57 -11.60 -8.81
N GLY A 153 18.50 -11.00 -9.36
CA GLY A 153 17.36 -11.68 -9.96
C GLY A 153 16.35 -12.24 -8.95
N ALA A 154 16.81 -12.72 -7.79
CA ALA A 154 15.97 -13.15 -6.69
C ALA A 154 16.72 -13.06 -5.34
N LEU A 155 15.97 -12.94 -4.25
CA LEU A 155 16.50 -13.11 -2.91
C LEU A 155 16.51 -14.61 -2.57
N GLY A 156 17.59 -15.11 -1.97
CA GLY A 156 17.66 -16.51 -1.52
C GLY A 156 16.60 -16.80 -0.45
N ASN A 157 15.99 -17.99 -0.49
CA ASN A 157 14.96 -18.38 0.48
C ASN A 157 15.46 -18.43 1.94
N ASP A 158 16.78 -18.52 2.14
CA ASP A 158 17.43 -18.48 3.45
C ASP A 158 17.87 -17.08 3.88
N GLN A 159 17.63 -16.06 3.04
CA GLN A 159 17.90 -14.67 3.37
C GLN A 159 16.69 -14.05 4.06
N VAL A 160 16.80 -13.86 5.38
CA VAL A 160 15.68 -13.36 6.20
C VAL A 160 16.17 -12.27 7.14
N ILE A 161 15.49 -11.13 7.12
CA ILE A 161 15.66 -10.07 8.10
C ILE A 161 14.40 -9.96 8.97
N THR A 162 14.59 -10.08 10.28
CA THR A 162 13.52 -9.90 11.26
C THR A 162 13.63 -8.54 11.92
N ILE A 163 12.56 -7.76 11.90
CA ILE A 163 12.44 -6.52 12.70
C ILE A 163 11.47 -6.78 13.83
N ASN A 164 11.97 -6.83 15.05
CA ASN A 164 11.17 -6.98 16.26
C ASN A 164 10.97 -5.62 16.92
N THR A 165 9.72 -5.27 17.22
CA THR A 165 9.42 -3.99 17.86
C THR A 165 8.42 -4.12 19.01
N VAL A 166 8.52 -3.21 19.97
CA VAL A 166 7.59 -3.10 21.11
C VAL A 166 7.15 -1.66 21.28
N GLY A 167 5.86 -1.43 21.52
CA GLY A 167 5.31 -0.10 21.84
C GLY A 167 4.12 0.29 20.97
N GLU A 168 4.05 1.54 20.55
CA GLU A 168 2.98 2.05 19.68
C GLU A 168 3.59 2.43 18.34
N GLY A 169 3.27 1.78 17.22
CA GLY A 169 3.83 2.11 15.91
C GLY A 169 3.02 3.18 15.17
N GLY A 170 3.71 4.08 14.47
CA GLY A 170 3.10 5.11 13.63
C GLY A 170 2.50 4.57 12.32
N HIS A 171 2.08 5.50 11.45
CA HIS A 171 1.49 5.18 10.15
C HIS A 171 2.46 4.42 9.23
N ASN A 172 1.92 3.66 8.28
CA ASN A 172 2.67 2.96 7.22
C ASN A 172 3.70 1.95 7.78
N TYR A 173 3.45 1.40 8.96
CA TYR A 173 4.32 0.40 9.58
C TYR A 173 4.42 -0.85 8.69
N GLY A 174 5.63 -1.24 8.31
CA GLY A 174 5.86 -2.40 7.42
C GLY A 174 5.28 -2.24 6.01
N ALA A 175 4.93 -1.02 5.58
CA ALA A 175 4.49 -0.79 4.21
C ALA A 175 5.56 -1.25 3.21
N TRP A 176 5.11 -1.79 2.08
CA TRP A 176 5.94 -2.29 0.98
C TRP A 176 6.90 -3.42 1.37
N SER A 177 6.73 -4.06 2.53
CA SER A 177 7.55 -5.20 2.93
C SER A 177 7.48 -6.30 1.88
N GLY A 178 8.64 -6.79 1.46
CA GLY A 178 8.78 -7.78 0.41
C GLY A 178 9.48 -9.05 0.87
N ASN A 179 10.03 -9.79 -0.10
CA ASN A 179 10.68 -11.08 0.13
C ASN A 179 11.77 -10.99 1.21
N GLY A 180 11.81 -11.97 2.11
CA GLY A 180 12.81 -12.07 3.17
C GLY A 180 12.55 -11.18 4.39
N MET A 181 11.50 -10.36 4.40
CA MET A 181 11.17 -9.51 5.54
C MET A 181 10.18 -10.18 6.49
N VAL A 182 10.54 -10.26 7.77
CA VAL A 182 9.64 -10.66 8.85
C VAL A 182 9.57 -9.55 9.88
N ILE A 183 8.40 -9.00 10.12
CA ILE A 183 8.19 -7.94 11.09
C ILE A 183 7.32 -8.47 12.21
N ARG A 184 7.82 -8.39 13.44
CA ARG A 184 7.12 -8.81 14.65
C ARG A 184 6.91 -7.60 15.55
N HIS A 185 5.66 -7.40 15.97
CA HIS A 185 5.30 -6.26 16.80
C HIS A 185 4.52 -6.70 18.03
N GLU A 186 4.95 -6.24 19.21
CA GLU A 186 4.19 -6.34 20.45
C GLU A 186 3.65 -4.96 20.85
N GLY A 187 2.34 -4.77 20.76
CA GLY A 187 1.70 -3.48 21.02
C GLY A 187 0.60 -3.14 20.01
N SER A 188 0.43 -1.85 19.73
CA SER A 188 -0.59 -1.34 18.80
C SER A 188 0.03 -0.53 17.67
N LEU A 189 -0.56 -0.60 16.49
CA LEU A 189 -0.14 0.12 15.30
C LEU A 189 -1.27 1.03 14.81
N ASN A 190 -0.89 2.18 14.26
CA ASN A 190 -1.85 3.10 13.62
C ASN A 190 -2.22 2.61 12.20
N ASP A 191 -2.66 3.53 11.34
CA ASP A 191 -3.21 3.23 10.02
C ASP A 191 -2.15 2.73 9.02
N SER A 192 -2.63 2.02 7.99
CA SER A 192 -1.88 1.59 6.80
C SER A 192 -0.75 0.59 7.07
N VAL A 193 -0.88 -0.25 8.11
CA VAL A 193 0.07 -1.33 8.38
C VAL A 193 0.15 -2.29 7.19
N GLY A 194 1.35 -2.62 6.73
CA GLY A 194 1.52 -3.57 5.63
C GLY A 194 0.90 -3.12 4.30
N GLN A 195 0.66 -1.82 4.11
CA GLN A 195 0.21 -1.29 2.83
C GLN A 195 1.17 -1.73 1.73
N GLY A 196 0.65 -2.33 0.66
CA GLY A 196 1.45 -2.78 -0.47
C GLY A 196 2.44 -3.91 -0.15
N MET A 197 2.26 -4.64 0.95
CA MET A 197 3.11 -5.80 1.25
C MET A 197 3.01 -6.86 0.15
N SER A 198 4.11 -7.57 -0.09
CA SER A 198 4.25 -8.44 -1.27
C SER A 198 5.13 -9.66 -0.99
N GLY A 199 5.15 -10.59 -1.95
CA GLY A 199 6.03 -11.76 -1.92
C GLY A 199 5.77 -12.65 -0.72
N ASN A 200 6.83 -13.05 0.00
CA ASN A 200 6.75 -13.87 1.21
C ASN A 200 6.86 -13.07 2.52
N ALA A 201 6.68 -11.75 2.48
CA ALA A 201 6.76 -10.89 3.66
C ALA A 201 5.80 -11.36 4.76
N LYS A 202 6.21 -11.22 6.02
CA LYS A 202 5.37 -11.53 7.18
C LYS A 202 5.29 -10.34 8.12
N ILE A 203 4.07 -9.95 8.51
CA ILE A 203 3.82 -8.96 9.56
C ILE A 203 2.96 -9.63 10.63
N ILE A 204 3.53 -9.82 11.82
CA ILE A 204 2.94 -10.62 12.88
C ILE A 204 2.85 -9.77 14.14
N LEU A 205 1.61 -9.54 14.60
CA LEU A 205 1.37 -8.85 15.84
C LEU A 205 1.22 -9.83 17.00
N ARG A 206 1.54 -9.35 18.19
CA ARG A 206 1.30 -10.02 19.47
C ARG A 206 0.64 -9.03 20.42
N VAL A 207 -0.32 -9.52 21.19
CA VAL A 207 -0.92 -8.73 22.27
C VAL A 207 0.14 -8.52 23.35
N HIS A 208 0.34 -7.26 23.74
CA HIS A 208 1.25 -6.93 24.84
C HIS A 208 0.89 -7.75 26.08
N ARG A 209 1.90 -8.28 26.80
CA ARG A 209 1.73 -9.12 27.99
C ARG A 209 0.65 -8.62 28.97
N ASP A 210 0.60 -7.31 29.19
CA ASP A 210 -0.31 -6.69 30.17
C ASP A 210 -1.74 -6.49 29.63
N LEU A 211 -1.98 -6.73 28.34
CA LEU A 211 -3.26 -6.63 27.65
C LEU A 211 -3.83 -7.99 27.22
N ARG A 212 -3.13 -9.09 27.52
CA ARG A 212 -3.52 -10.46 27.09
C ARG A 212 -4.91 -10.89 27.55
N GLU A 213 -5.44 -10.30 28.61
CA GLU A 213 -6.79 -10.61 29.13
C GLU A 213 -7.90 -9.81 28.44
N ARG A 214 -7.58 -8.86 27.57
CA ARG A 214 -8.54 -7.96 26.92
C ARG A 214 -8.82 -8.43 25.51
N GLU A 215 -9.72 -9.40 25.38
CA GLU A 215 -10.23 -9.83 24.07
C GLU A 215 -10.93 -8.67 23.33
N GLY A 216 -10.81 -8.66 22.00
CA GLY A 216 -11.56 -7.74 21.14
C GLY A 216 -11.05 -6.30 21.09
N GLN A 217 -9.83 -6.03 21.55
CA GLN A 217 -9.17 -4.72 21.39
C GLN A 217 -8.80 -4.44 19.94
N VAL A 218 -8.87 -3.16 19.54
CA VAL A 218 -8.30 -2.70 18.27
C VAL A 218 -6.78 -2.58 18.44
N LEU A 219 -6.04 -3.36 17.66
CA LEU A 219 -4.56 -3.35 17.67
C LEU A 219 -3.99 -2.63 16.46
N VAL A 220 -4.77 -2.51 15.39
CA VAL A 220 -4.33 -1.95 14.12
C VAL A 220 -5.36 -0.95 13.63
N GLY A 221 -4.89 0.19 13.14
CA GLY A 221 -5.73 1.22 12.55
C GLY A 221 -6.40 0.81 11.23
N ASN A 222 -6.83 1.82 10.49
CA ASN A 222 -7.53 1.68 9.22
C ASN A 222 -6.58 1.24 8.09
N GLN A 223 -7.15 0.68 7.02
CA GLN A 223 -6.46 0.40 5.76
C GLN A 223 -5.22 -0.51 5.88
N ALA A 224 -5.19 -1.36 6.91
CA ALA A 224 -4.16 -2.38 7.02
C ALA A 224 -4.21 -3.33 5.82
N CYS A 225 -3.05 -3.67 5.28
CA CYS A 225 -2.86 -4.52 4.09
C CYS A 225 -3.55 -3.97 2.83
N MET A 226 -3.77 -2.66 2.76
CA MET A 226 -4.26 -2.01 1.56
C MET A 226 -3.29 -2.26 0.40
N TRP A 227 -3.81 -2.67 -0.78
CA TRP A 227 -3.02 -2.96 -1.98
C TRP A 227 -2.00 -4.10 -1.84
N ALA A 228 -2.11 -4.95 -0.82
CA ALA A 228 -1.20 -6.07 -0.66
C ALA A 228 -1.29 -7.03 -1.86
N THR A 229 -0.15 -7.47 -2.38
CA THR A 229 -0.05 -8.39 -3.53
C THR A 229 0.51 -9.76 -3.14
N GLY A 230 0.84 -9.94 -1.86
CA GLY A 230 1.40 -11.16 -1.31
C GLY A 230 1.71 -11.00 0.17
N GLY A 231 2.27 -12.05 0.77
CA GLY A 231 2.70 -12.05 2.16
C GLY A 231 1.61 -12.50 3.13
N THR A 232 1.96 -12.45 4.42
CA THR A 232 1.12 -12.92 5.53
C THR A 232 1.01 -11.85 6.61
N PHE A 233 -0.21 -11.51 6.98
CA PHE A 233 -0.50 -10.56 8.05
C PHE A 233 -1.35 -11.20 9.14
N TYR A 234 -0.86 -11.20 10.38
CA TYR A 234 -1.53 -11.78 11.54
C TYR A 234 -1.77 -10.73 12.63
N CYS A 235 -3.04 -10.52 12.98
CA CYS A 235 -3.47 -9.56 14.00
C CYS A 235 -4.34 -10.24 15.08
N PRO A 236 -3.80 -10.51 16.29
CA PRO A 236 -4.53 -11.07 17.45
C PRO A 236 -5.42 -10.07 18.15
N GLY A 237 -6.11 -9.26 17.36
CA GLY A 237 -7.09 -8.28 17.77
C GLY A 237 -7.87 -7.77 16.57
N LYS A 238 -8.56 -6.65 16.76
CA LYS A 238 -9.34 -6.01 15.70
C LYS A 238 -8.47 -5.06 14.89
N ALA A 239 -8.70 -5.06 13.59
CA ALA A 239 -8.25 -3.98 12.71
C ALA A 239 -9.31 -2.86 12.64
N GLY A 240 -8.90 -1.67 12.18
CA GLY A 240 -9.79 -0.56 11.88
C GLY A 240 -10.63 -0.81 10.62
N ALA A 241 -11.04 0.28 9.97
CA ALA A 241 -11.87 0.20 8.77
C ALA A 241 -11.01 -0.23 7.58
N ARG A 242 -11.61 -0.87 6.58
CA ARG A 242 -10.96 -1.21 5.32
C ARG A 242 -9.73 -2.13 5.45
N LEU A 243 -9.75 -3.06 6.41
CA LEU A 243 -8.76 -4.14 6.45
C LEU A 243 -8.74 -4.89 5.11
N GLY A 244 -7.57 -5.03 4.49
CA GLY A 244 -7.40 -5.75 3.24
C GLY A 244 -8.09 -5.09 2.04
N VAL A 245 -8.33 -3.78 2.09
CA VAL A 245 -8.91 -3.06 0.94
C VAL A 245 -8.01 -3.20 -0.28
N ARG A 246 -8.57 -3.66 -1.41
CA ARG A 246 -7.80 -3.99 -2.61
C ARG A 246 -6.66 -4.99 -2.34
N ASN A 247 -6.86 -5.94 -1.45
CA ASN A 247 -5.97 -7.10 -1.36
C ASN A 247 -6.02 -7.88 -2.68
N SER A 248 -4.85 -8.22 -3.20
CA SER A 248 -4.63 -8.86 -4.48
C SER A 248 -3.63 -10.03 -4.37
N GLY A 249 -3.47 -10.62 -3.18
CA GLY A 249 -2.66 -11.84 -3.04
C GLY A 249 -2.16 -12.15 -1.63
N ALA A 250 -2.38 -11.28 -0.64
CA ALA A 250 -1.98 -11.54 0.72
C ALA A 250 -2.94 -12.49 1.46
N VAL A 251 -2.37 -13.20 2.43
CA VAL A 251 -3.11 -13.93 3.46
C VAL A 251 -3.22 -13.05 4.71
N ILE A 252 -4.44 -12.76 5.13
CA ILE A 252 -4.74 -11.83 6.23
C ILE A 252 -5.59 -12.56 7.26
N VAL A 253 -5.12 -12.66 8.51
CA VAL A 253 -5.87 -13.22 9.64
C VAL A 253 -6.03 -12.16 10.72
N SER A 254 -7.26 -11.88 11.13
CA SER A 254 -7.58 -10.88 12.16
C SER A 254 -8.73 -11.34 13.05
N GLU A 255 -8.69 -10.99 14.34
CA GLU A 255 -9.77 -11.23 15.31
C GLU A 255 -10.87 -10.16 15.25
N GLY A 256 -11.23 -9.74 14.03
CA GLY A 256 -12.26 -8.76 13.77
C GLY A 256 -11.75 -7.51 13.05
N ALA A 257 -12.69 -6.71 12.57
CA ALA A 257 -12.44 -5.45 11.91
C ALA A 257 -13.60 -4.49 12.18
N THR A 258 -13.49 -3.24 11.74
CA THR A 258 -14.65 -2.32 11.77
C THR A 258 -15.40 -2.37 10.44
N ASP A 259 -15.49 -1.26 9.71
CA ASP A 259 -16.30 -1.12 8.50
C ASP A 259 -15.53 -1.55 7.23
N TYR A 260 -16.24 -2.16 6.27
CA TYR A 260 -15.76 -2.50 4.92
C TYR A 260 -14.49 -3.37 4.85
N PRO A 261 -14.36 -4.46 5.63
CA PRO A 261 -13.24 -5.38 5.47
C PRO A 261 -13.28 -6.04 4.07
N PHE A 262 -12.11 -6.16 3.46
CA PHE A 262 -11.88 -6.73 2.13
C PHE A 262 -12.64 -6.03 0.99
N GLU A 263 -12.88 -4.73 1.16
CA GLU A 263 -13.46 -3.89 0.11
C GLU A 263 -12.57 -3.92 -1.15
N TYR A 264 -13.14 -4.08 -2.34
CA TYR A 264 -12.41 -4.14 -3.62
C TYR A 264 -11.30 -5.23 -3.70
N MET A 265 -11.35 -6.26 -2.86
CA MET A 265 -10.40 -7.37 -2.91
C MET A 265 -10.49 -8.10 -4.27
N THR A 266 -9.34 -8.36 -4.89
CA THR A 266 -9.24 -9.00 -6.22
C THR A 266 -8.54 -10.35 -6.19
N ASP A 267 -7.80 -10.67 -5.13
CA ASP A 267 -7.21 -11.99 -4.90
C ASP A 267 -6.72 -12.11 -3.43
N GLY A 268 -6.24 -13.30 -3.05
CA GLY A 268 -5.72 -13.60 -1.72
C GLY A 268 -6.75 -14.24 -0.78
N GLU A 269 -6.42 -14.29 0.50
CA GLU A 269 -7.23 -14.96 1.52
C GLU A 269 -7.43 -14.09 2.76
N GLY A 270 -8.69 -13.99 3.22
CA GLY A 270 -9.05 -13.33 4.47
C GLY A 270 -9.59 -14.32 5.50
N TYR A 271 -9.16 -14.22 6.75
CA TYR A 271 -9.65 -15.03 7.87
C TYR A 271 -10.09 -14.11 9.00
N MET A 272 -11.40 -13.99 9.20
CA MET A 272 -12.03 -13.15 10.21
C MET A 272 -12.49 -14.01 11.38
N LEU A 273 -11.73 -13.98 12.47
CA LEU A 273 -11.97 -14.86 13.62
C LEU A 273 -12.96 -14.28 14.63
N ASP A 274 -13.34 -13.01 14.49
CA ASP A 274 -14.36 -12.37 15.32
C ASP A 274 -15.17 -11.32 14.55
N ASP A 275 -15.93 -10.52 15.29
CA ASP A 275 -16.93 -9.61 14.74
C ASP A 275 -16.37 -8.53 13.79
N TRP A 276 -17.19 -8.15 12.81
CA TRP A 276 -17.01 -6.99 11.95
C TRP A 276 -18.25 -6.11 11.96
N ILE A 277 -18.09 -4.80 11.74
CA ILE A 277 -19.21 -3.86 11.89
C ILE A 277 -20.12 -3.88 10.67
N SER A 278 -19.59 -3.78 9.46
CA SER A 278 -20.43 -3.76 8.26
C SER A 278 -19.73 -4.13 6.95
N ASP A 279 -20.53 -4.67 6.02
CA ASP A 279 -20.31 -4.73 4.58
C ASP A 279 -18.99 -5.40 4.14
N ILE A 280 -18.74 -6.60 4.69
CA ILE A 280 -17.57 -7.42 4.30
C ILE A 280 -17.66 -7.82 2.83
N GLY A 281 -16.55 -7.70 2.10
CA GLY A 281 -16.44 -8.07 0.69
C GLY A 281 -17.14 -7.09 -0.27
N SER A 282 -17.41 -5.86 0.15
CA SER A 282 -18.02 -4.85 -0.72
C SER A 282 -17.14 -4.59 -1.95
N ARG A 283 -17.71 -4.71 -3.15
CA ARG A 283 -17.01 -4.60 -4.45
C ARG A 283 -15.84 -5.58 -4.63
N MET A 284 -15.78 -6.65 -3.85
CA MET A 284 -14.80 -7.72 -4.03
C MET A 284 -15.05 -8.46 -5.36
N THR A 285 -13.99 -8.69 -6.13
CA THR A 285 -14.05 -9.35 -7.46
C THR A 285 -13.17 -10.60 -7.55
N GLY A 286 -12.38 -10.92 -6.52
CA GLY A 286 -11.56 -12.15 -6.47
C GLY A 286 -11.05 -12.48 -5.08
N GLY A 287 -10.51 -13.70 -4.92
CA GLY A 287 -10.05 -14.26 -3.64
C GLY A 287 -11.16 -14.93 -2.82
N LYS A 288 -10.84 -15.30 -1.57
CA LYS A 288 -11.79 -15.96 -0.63
C LYS A 288 -11.65 -15.41 0.79
N ILE A 289 -12.76 -15.34 1.52
CA ILE A 289 -12.78 -14.95 2.93
C ILE A 289 -13.47 -16.03 3.76
N PHE A 290 -12.85 -16.45 4.85
CA PHE A 290 -13.42 -17.31 5.87
C PHE A 290 -13.79 -16.46 7.09
N ALA A 291 -15.08 -16.37 7.41
CA ALA A 291 -15.57 -15.55 8.50
C ALA A 291 -16.26 -16.38 9.58
N TYR A 292 -15.82 -16.23 10.83
CA TYR A 292 -16.37 -16.94 11.97
C TYR A 292 -17.69 -16.29 12.42
N ASP A 293 -18.80 -17.02 12.30
CA ASP A 293 -20.18 -16.58 12.58
C ASP A 293 -20.93 -17.61 13.46
N PRO A 294 -20.52 -17.81 14.73
CA PRO A 294 -21.16 -18.76 15.63
C PRO A 294 -22.62 -18.37 15.96
N THR A 295 -22.95 -17.08 15.88
CA THR A 295 -24.31 -16.57 16.16
C THR A 295 -25.27 -16.67 14.98
N ARG A 296 -24.75 -16.89 13.76
CA ARG A 296 -25.50 -16.82 12.49
C ARG A 296 -26.08 -15.45 12.14
N GLU A 297 -25.78 -14.42 12.91
CA GLU A 297 -26.24 -13.04 12.67
C GLU A 297 -25.25 -12.24 11.82
N ARG A 298 -23.94 -12.56 11.90
CA ARG A 298 -22.90 -11.74 11.23
C ARG A 298 -22.99 -11.83 9.72
N ARG A 299 -23.46 -12.95 9.18
CA ARG A 299 -23.74 -13.12 7.75
C ARG A 299 -24.70 -12.08 7.15
N GLN A 300 -25.48 -11.38 7.98
CA GLN A 300 -26.32 -10.27 7.51
C GLN A 300 -25.51 -9.03 7.11
N ARG A 301 -24.27 -8.91 7.61
CA ARG A 301 -23.32 -7.82 7.36
C ARG A 301 -22.39 -8.12 6.18
N ILE A 302 -22.72 -9.10 5.35
CA ILE A 302 -22.00 -9.45 4.11
C ILE A 302 -22.55 -8.61 2.97
N SER A 303 -21.68 -8.13 2.08
CA SER A 303 -22.06 -7.30 0.94
C SER A 303 -22.71 -8.11 -0.18
N LYS A 304 -24.01 -8.37 -0.04
CA LYS A 304 -24.77 -9.30 -0.91
C LYS A 304 -24.84 -8.88 -2.38
N ASP A 305 -24.56 -7.62 -2.68
CA ASP A 305 -24.54 -7.10 -4.06
C ASP A 305 -23.26 -7.51 -4.82
N TYR A 306 -22.23 -7.97 -4.11
CA TYR A 306 -20.90 -8.25 -4.68
C TYR A 306 -20.37 -9.64 -4.35
N VAL A 307 -20.78 -10.21 -3.22
CA VAL A 307 -20.30 -11.51 -2.74
C VAL A 307 -21.45 -12.43 -2.33
N ALA A 308 -21.20 -13.73 -2.37
CA ALA A 308 -22.09 -14.78 -1.87
C ALA A 308 -21.41 -15.62 -0.81
N ILE A 309 -22.23 -16.25 0.04
CA ILE A 309 -21.78 -17.34 0.92
C ILE A 309 -21.76 -18.61 0.08
N ASP A 310 -20.60 -19.25 0.03
CA ASP A 310 -20.38 -20.51 -0.68
C ASP A 310 -20.27 -21.68 0.30
N GLU A 311 -20.52 -22.89 -0.19
CA GLU A 311 -20.38 -24.11 0.60
C GLU A 311 -18.90 -24.46 0.79
N MET A 312 -18.47 -24.62 2.04
CA MET A 312 -17.12 -25.07 2.35
C MET A 312 -16.92 -26.53 1.94
N GLN A 313 -15.87 -26.78 1.17
CA GLN A 313 -15.41 -28.11 0.77
C GLN A 313 -14.34 -28.63 1.74
N ASP A 314 -14.00 -29.92 1.67
CA ASP A 314 -12.98 -30.53 2.54
C ASP A 314 -11.64 -29.78 2.50
N MET A 315 -11.19 -29.37 1.30
CA MET A 315 -9.96 -28.57 1.16
C MET A 315 -10.06 -27.20 1.85
N ASP A 316 -11.24 -26.57 1.88
CA ASP A 316 -11.42 -25.29 2.58
C ASP A 316 -11.27 -25.47 4.11
N PHE A 317 -11.69 -26.62 4.64
CA PHE A 317 -11.52 -26.93 6.06
C PHE A 317 -10.06 -27.23 6.41
N ASP A 318 -9.32 -27.90 5.53
CA ASP A 318 -7.90 -28.16 5.70
C ASP A 318 -7.10 -26.85 5.67
N ASP A 319 -7.34 -25.99 4.68
CA ASP A 319 -6.73 -24.65 4.57
C ASP A 319 -7.00 -23.81 5.83
N LEU A 320 -8.26 -23.80 6.30
CA LEU A 320 -8.67 -23.08 7.51
C LEU A 320 -7.92 -23.60 8.73
N LYS A 321 -7.81 -24.92 8.90
CA LYS A 321 -7.12 -25.52 10.04
C LYS A 321 -5.63 -25.20 10.02
N GLU A 322 -4.95 -25.40 8.89
CA GLU A 322 -3.53 -25.08 8.74
C GLU A 322 -3.27 -23.61 9.06
N ARG A 323 -4.12 -22.71 8.54
CA ARG A 323 -3.98 -21.28 8.78
C ARG A 323 -4.18 -20.91 10.25
N LEU A 324 -5.17 -21.51 10.92
CA LEU A 324 -5.41 -21.29 12.35
C LEU A 324 -4.26 -21.81 13.21
N GLU A 325 -3.67 -22.95 12.86
CA GLU A 325 -2.51 -23.51 13.57
C GLU A 325 -1.28 -22.60 13.44
N ASP A 326 -0.96 -22.13 12.23
CA ASP A 326 0.15 -21.19 12.01
C ASP A 326 -0.10 -19.85 12.72
N TYR A 327 -1.32 -19.33 12.62
CA TYR A 327 -1.73 -18.12 13.30
C TYR A 327 -1.61 -18.25 14.82
N PHE A 328 -2.07 -19.36 15.42
CA PHE A 328 -1.96 -19.61 16.85
C PHE A 328 -0.50 -19.71 17.28
N LYS A 329 0.33 -20.42 16.52
CA LYS A 329 1.76 -20.54 16.79
C LYS A 329 2.45 -19.17 16.82
N GLU A 330 2.19 -18.33 15.81
CA GLU A 330 2.87 -17.03 15.66
C GLU A 330 2.32 -15.95 16.60
N THR A 331 1.04 -15.98 16.98
CA THR A 331 0.39 -14.91 17.76
C THR A 331 0.11 -15.28 19.22
N GLN A 332 0.02 -16.58 19.54
CA GLN A 332 -0.50 -17.09 20.81
C GLN A 332 -1.93 -16.62 21.11
N SER A 333 -2.75 -16.44 20.07
CA SER A 333 -4.14 -16.02 20.18
C SER A 333 -4.99 -16.99 21.00
N GLN A 334 -5.63 -16.49 22.07
CA GLN A 334 -6.57 -17.29 22.86
C GLN A 334 -7.83 -17.66 22.07
N LYS A 335 -8.24 -16.81 21.12
CA LYS A 335 -9.38 -17.07 20.25
C LYS A 335 -9.10 -18.25 19.32
N ALA A 336 -7.96 -18.21 18.62
CA ALA A 336 -7.55 -19.30 17.73
C ALA A 336 -7.34 -20.60 18.52
N GLY A 337 -6.74 -20.54 19.71
CA GLY A 337 -6.58 -21.69 20.61
C GLY A 337 -7.92 -22.37 20.92
N ARG A 338 -8.94 -21.60 21.33
CA ARG A 338 -10.29 -22.14 21.63
C ARG A 338 -10.98 -22.75 20.42
N ILE A 339 -10.82 -22.14 19.25
CA ILE A 339 -11.36 -22.68 17.98
C ILE A 339 -10.67 -24.01 17.65
N LEU A 340 -9.34 -24.08 17.77
CA LEU A 340 -8.56 -25.28 17.50
C LEU A 340 -8.84 -26.43 18.49
N GLU A 341 -9.04 -26.12 19.77
CA GLU A 341 -9.42 -27.11 20.79
C GLU A 341 -10.73 -27.84 20.45
N ASN A 342 -11.67 -27.14 19.80
CA ASN A 342 -12.98 -27.66 19.41
C ASN A 342 -13.17 -27.65 17.89
N CYS A 343 -12.08 -27.87 17.14
CA CYS A 343 -12.03 -27.61 15.69
C CYS A 343 -13.15 -28.32 14.91
N ASP A 344 -13.50 -29.56 15.27
CA ASP A 344 -14.52 -30.34 14.56
C ASP A 344 -15.90 -29.71 14.61
N THR A 345 -16.24 -29.03 15.71
CA THR A 345 -17.52 -28.33 15.86
C THR A 345 -17.41 -26.87 15.44
N GLU A 346 -16.30 -26.21 15.78
CA GLU A 346 -16.13 -24.78 15.54
C GLU A 346 -15.92 -24.43 14.06
N LYS A 347 -15.33 -25.34 13.27
CA LYS A 347 -15.19 -25.14 11.82
C LYS A 347 -16.54 -24.95 11.12
N LEU A 348 -17.62 -25.53 11.65
CA LEU A 348 -18.97 -25.41 11.10
C LEU A 348 -19.61 -24.03 11.37
N ASN A 349 -18.99 -23.22 12.24
CA ASN A 349 -19.40 -21.85 12.49
C ASN A 349 -18.75 -20.86 11.50
N PHE A 350 -17.85 -21.31 10.62
CA PHE A 350 -17.32 -20.48 9.56
C PHE A 350 -18.26 -20.41 8.36
N VAL A 351 -18.26 -19.26 7.69
CA VAL A 351 -18.84 -19.08 6.37
C VAL A 351 -17.74 -18.71 5.39
N LYS A 352 -17.77 -19.32 4.21
CA LYS A 352 -16.90 -18.98 3.08
C LYS A 352 -17.59 -17.92 2.23
N ILE A 353 -16.92 -16.81 1.98
CA ILE A 353 -17.42 -15.68 1.21
C ILE A 353 -16.56 -15.56 -0.05
N VAL A 354 -17.21 -15.52 -1.21
CA VAL A 354 -16.57 -15.43 -2.53
C VAL A 354 -17.29 -14.40 -3.41
N PRO A 355 -16.62 -13.81 -4.42
CA PRO A 355 -17.27 -12.91 -5.37
C PRO A 355 -18.42 -13.56 -6.11
N LEU A 356 -19.43 -12.77 -6.46
CA LEU A 356 -20.43 -13.18 -7.43
C LEU A 356 -19.77 -13.44 -8.79
N LYS A 357 -20.24 -14.47 -9.48
CA LYS A 357 -19.76 -14.88 -10.80
C LYS A 357 -20.27 -13.98 -11.91
#